data_AF-A0A933P562-F1
#
_entry.id   AF-A0A933P562-F1
#
_cell.length_a   1.000
_cell.length_b   1.000
_cell.length_c   1.000
_cell.angle_alpha   90.00
_cell.angle_beta   90.00
_cell.angle_gamma   90.00
#
_symmetry.space_group_name_H-M   'P 1'
#
loop_
_entity.id
_entity.type
_entity.pdbx_description
1 polymer ?
#
loop_
_entity_poly.entity_id
_entity_poly.type
_entity_poly.pdbx_seq_one_letter_code
_entity_poly.pdbx_strand_id
1 'polypeptide(L)'
;MADCSETLRELEAFLDGELTTDTTEGIHAHLEGCMDCLQAFDFHAELRMVVREKCSNDEIPAGLLSRIEQCFGEDFDGDGTIG
;
A
#
# COMPACT_ATOMS: atom_id res chain seq x y z
N MET A 1 -18.88 -0.99 21.44
CA MET A 1 -19.02 -1.72 20.17
C MET A 1 -18.15 -0.97 19.20
N ALA A 2 -16.98 -1.52 18.84
CA ALA A 2 -16.22 -0.98 17.72
C ALA A 2 -17.12 -1.07 16.48
N ASP A 3 -17.31 0.05 15.79
CA ASP A 3 -18.34 0.19 14.77
C ASP A 3 -17.81 -0.32 13.43
N CYS A 4 -18.44 -1.35 12.85
CA CYS A 4 -18.05 -1.88 11.54
C CYS A 4 -18.01 -0.78 10.48
N SER A 5 -18.85 0.26 10.62
CA SER A 5 -18.87 1.40 9.69
C SER A 5 -17.61 2.26 9.77
N GLU A 6 -17.01 2.37 10.95
CA GLU A 6 -15.75 3.07 11.18
C GLU A 6 -14.59 2.24 10.63
N THR A 7 -14.53 0.94 10.96
CA THR A 7 -13.52 0.02 10.43
C THR A 7 -13.52 -0.02 8.90
N LEU A 8 -14.69 -0.04 8.26
CA LEU A 8 -14.78 -0.03 6.79
C LEU A 8 -14.32 1.30 6.17
N ARG A 9 -14.51 2.43 6.86
CA ARG A 9 -14.02 3.74 6.38
C ARG A 9 -12.50 3.85 6.49
N GLU A 10 -11.92 3.32 7.55
CA GLU A 10 -10.49 3.40 7.82
C GLU A 10 -9.70 2.24 7.18
N LEU A 11 -10.39 1.27 6.56
CA LEU A 11 -9.80 0.06 5.99
C LEU A 11 -8.72 0.35 4.93
N GLU A 12 -8.93 1.35 4.07
CA GLU A 12 -7.94 1.72 3.04
C GLU A 12 -6.68 2.32 3.68
N ALA A 13 -6.84 3.28 4.59
CA ALA A 13 -5.72 3.87 5.32
C ALA A 13 -4.96 2.83 6.19
N PHE A 14 -5.69 1.86 6.74
CA PHE A 14 -5.09 0.71 7.43
C PHE A 14 -4.22 -0.12 6.49
N LEU A 15 -4.73 -0.41 5.28
CA LEU A 15 -4.01 -1.16 4.24
C LEU A 15 -2.78 -0.40 3.71
N ASP A 16 -2.84 0.93 3.64
CA ASP A 16 -1.72 1.78 3.24
C ASP A 16 -0.70 2.04 4.38
N GLY A 17 -1.03 1.64 5.62
CA GLY A 17 -0.16 1.84 6.78
C GLY A 17 -0.10 3.30 7.25
N GLU A 18 -1.11 4.09 6.92
CA GLU A 18 -1.17 5.53 7.21
C GLU A 18 -1.84 5.86 8.56
N LEU A 19 -2.30 4.83 9.27
CA LEU A 19 -2.95 4.98 10.56
C LEU A 19 -1.95 5.07 11.71
N THR A 20 -2.39 5.70 12.81
CA THR A 20 -1.64 5.66 14.05
C THR A 20 -1.61 4.23 14.62
N THR A 21 -0.61 3.93 15.46
CA THR A 21 -0.50 2.61 16.10
C THR A 21 -1.73 2.25 16.91
N ASP A 22 -2.31 3.23 17.63
CA ASP A 22 -3.51 3.03 18.45
C ASP A 22 -4.74 2.64 17.59
N THR A 23 -4.96 3.35 16.48
CA THR A 23 -6.03 3.05 15.52
C THR A 23 -5.82 1.70 14.84
N THR A 24 -4.57 1.38 14.50
CA THR A 24 -4.20 0.10 13.86
C THR A 24 -4.51 -1.08 14.78
N GLU A 25 -4.17 -0.99 16.07
CA GLU A 25 -4.51 -2.02 17.06
C GLU A 25 -6.02 -2.18 17.23
N GLY A 26 -6.77 -1.07 17.25
CA GLY A 26 -8.23 -1.07 17.33
C GLY A 26 -8.90 -1.78 16.15
N ILE A 27 -8.44 -1.50 14.93
CA ILE A 27 -8.92 -2.18 13.72
C ILE A 27 -8.56 -3.66 13.75
N HIS A 28 -7.32 -4.01 14.13
CA HIS A 28 -6.89 -5.41 14.22
C HIS A 28 -7.77 -6.20 15.20
N ALA A 29 -8.04 -5.66 16.38
CA ALA A 29 -8.94 -6.27 17.36
C ALA A 29 -10.38 -6.42 16.83
N HIS A 30 -10.86 -5.49 16.00
CA HIS A 30 -12.17 -5.61 15.36
C HIS A 30 -12.19 -6.73 14.30
N LEU A 31 -11.16 -6.82 13.45
CA LEU A 31 -11.05 -7.87 12.42
C LEU A 31 -10.99 -9.27 13.03
N GLU A 32 -10.36 -9.44 14.19
CA GLU A 32 -10.35 -10.71 14.94
C GLU A 32 -11.75 -11.13 15.45
N GLY A 33 -12.62 -10.15 15.73
CA GLY A 33 -13.95 -10.38 16.30
C GLY A 33 -15.12 -10.31 15.30
N CYS A 34 -14.88 -9.85 14.07
CA CYS A 34 -15.92 -9.52 13.09
C CYS A 34 -15.61 -10.14 11.72
N MET A 35 -16.29 -11.25 11.40
CA MET A 35 -16.10 -11.97 10.14
C MET A 35 -16.42 -11.10 8.91
N ASP A 36 -17.47 -10.27 8.97
CA ASP A 36 -17.87 -9.43 7.83
C ASP A 36 -16.77 -8.41 7.47
N CYS A 37 -16.15 -7.80 8.48
CA CYS A 37 -15.06 -6.87 8.27
C CYS A 37 -13.76 -7.58 7.87
N LEU A 38 -13.52 -8.79 8.39
CA LEU A 38 -12.40 -9.63 7.95
C LEU A 38 -12.51 -9.99 6.47
N GLN A 39 -13.70 -10.39 6.01
CA GLN A 39 -13.94 -10.68 4.59
C GLN A 39 -13.75 -9.46 3.70
N ALA A 40 -14.18 -8.27 4.17
CA ALA A 40 -13.93 -7.02 3.45
C ALA A 40 -12.42 -6.74 3.36
N PHE A 41 -11.68 -6.87 4.47
CA PHE A 41 -10.23 -6.74 4.49
C PHE A 41 -9.55 -7.68 3.49
N ASP A 42 -9.88 -8.97 3.53
CA ASP A 42 -9.29 -9.98 2.64
C ASP A 42 -9.52 -9.65 1.17
N PHE A 43 -10.74 -9.23 0.81
CA PHE A 43 -11.07 -8.80 -0.54
C PHE A 43 -10.23 -7.60 -1.00
N HIS A 44 -10.13 -6.57 -0.17
CA HIS A 44 -9.33 -5.38 -0.51
C HIS A 44 -7.83 -5.70 -0.60
N ALA A 45 -7.32 -6.57 0.27
CA ALA A 45 -5.93 -7.03 0.22
C ALA A 45 -5.64 -7.80 -1.07
N GLU A 46 -6.52 -8.72 -1.46
CA GLU A 46 -6.42 -9.46 -2.73
C GLU A 46 -6.48 -8.54 -3.94
N LEU A 47 -7.42 -7.58 -3.94
CA LEU A 47 -7.53 -6.59 -5.00
C LEU A 47 -6.25 -5.76 -5.16
N ARG A 48 -5.64 -5.32 -4.05
CA ARG A 48 -4.36 -4.58 -4.09
C ARG A 48 -3.22 -5.43 -4.66
N MET A 49 -3.18 -6.73 -4.34
CA MET A 49 -2.19 -7.63 -4.95
C MET A 49 -2.37 -7.73 -6.47
N VAL A 50 -3.60 -7.92 -6.94
CA VAL A 50 -3.91 -7.99 -8.39
C VAL A 50 -3.57 -6.69 -9.10
N VAL A 51 -3.96 -5.54 -8.54
CA VAL A 51 -3.63 -4.23 -9.11
C VAL A 51 -2.11 -4.04 -9.18
N ARG A 52 -1.40 -4.36 -8.10
CA ARG A 52 0.07 -4.29 -8.06
C ARG A 52 0.70 -5.18 -9.13
N GLU A 53 0.24 -6.41 -9.27
CA GLU A 53 0.74 -7.33 -10.30
C GLU A 53 0.52 -6.75 -11.70
N LYS A 54 -0.66 -6.20 -11.99
CA LYS A 54 -0.94 -5.57 -13.28
C LYS A 54 -0.07 -4.35 -13.55
N CYS A 55 0.11 -3.47 -12.57
CA CYS A 55 0.95 -2.28 -12.71
C CYS A 55 2.46 -2.61 -12.76
N SER A 56 2.88 -3.74 -12.19
CA SER A 56 4.30 -4.13 -12.16
C SER A 56 4.76 -4.89 -13.40
N ASN A 57 3.83 -5.30 -14.27
CA ASN A 57 4.14 -5.95 -15.55
C ASN A 57 4.38 -4.97 -16.70
N ASP A 58 4.15 -3.67 -16.48
CA ASP A 58 4.46 -2.66 -17.48
C ASP A 58 5.96 -2.33 -17.42
N GLU A 59 6.61 -2.38 -18.58
CA GLU A 59 8.03 -2.04 -18.71
C GLU A 59 8.21 -0.55 -18.38
N ILE A 60 9.14 -0.25 -17.47
CA ILE A 60 9.44 1.14 -17.11
C ILE A 60 9.93 1.87 -18.36
N PRO A 61 9.38 3.06 -18.70
CA PRO A 61 9.82 3.79 -19.88
C PRO A 61 11.34 4.00 -19.88
N ALA A 62 11.98 3.70 -21.01
CA ALA A 62 13.40 3.89 -21.18
C ALA A 62 13.80 5.35 -20.83
N GLY A 63 14.82 5.50 -19.98
CA GLY A 63 15.31 6.81 -19.53
C GLY A 63 14.48 7.46 -18.42
N LEU A 64 13.45 6.81 -17.85
CA LEU A 64 12.77 7.35 -16.67
C LEU A 64 13.70 7.38 -15.44
N LEU A 65 14.45 6.30 -15.20
CA LEU A 65 15.39 6.21 -14.07
C LEU A 65 16.46 7.31 -14.15
N SER A 66 17.17 7.38 -15.27
CA SER A 66 18.06 8.47 -15.69
C SER A 66 17.51 9.87 -15.36
N ARG A 67 16.26 10.16 -15.73
CA ARG A 67 15.63 11.46 -15.42
C ARG A 67 15.38 11.68 -13.93
N ILE A 68 15.03 10.62 -13.19
CA ILE A 68 14.82 10.67 -11.74
C ILE A 68 16.17 10.91 -11.05
N GLU A 69 17.23 10.21 -11.45
CA GLU A 69 18.60 10.39 -10.96
C GLU A 69 19.08 11.82 -11.18
N GLN A 70 18.87 12.38 -12.38
CA GLN A 70 19.18 13.78 -12.67
C GLN A 70 18.39 14.77 -11.80
N CYS A 71 17.13 14.45 -11.46
CA CYS A 71 16.32 15.30 -10.59
C CYS A 71 16.78 15.28 -9.13
N PHE A 72 17.18 14.12 -8.61
CA PHE A 72 17.57 13.97 -7.20
C PHE A 72 19.08 14.09 -6.96
N GLY A 73 19.90 13.99 -8.01
CA GLY A 73 21.36 13.95 -7.89
C GLY A 73 21.87 12.68 -7.21
N GLU A 74 21.09 11.60 -7.28
CA GLU A 74 21.37 10.30 -6.66
C GLU A 74 21.52 9.25 -7.76
N ASP A 75 22.41 8.29 -7.54
CA ASP A 75 22.62 7.11 -8.40
C ASP A 75 21.77 5.96 -7.82
N PHE A 76 20.67 5.62 -8.50
CA PHE A 76 19.72 4.63 -8.00
C PHE A 76 20.03 3.22 -8.51
N ASP A 77 20.74 3.07 -9.64
CA ASP A 77 21.16 1.76 -10.17
C ASP A 77 22.57 1.31 -9.73
N GLY A 78 23.35 2.23 -9.17
CA GLY A 78 24.69 1.98 -8.63
C GLY A 78 25.78 1.89 -9.69
N ASP A 79 25.57 2.43 -10.89
CA ASP A 79 26.55 2.39 -11.99
C ASP A 79 27.70 3.42 -11.84
N GLY A 80 27.60 4.32 -10.87
CA GLY A 80 28.58 5.39 -10.59
C GLY A 80 28.37 6.67 -11.40
N THR A 81 27.27 6.78 -12.14
CA THR A 81 26.86 7.92 -12.96
C THR A 81 25.47 8.39 -12.53
N ILE A 82 25.26 9.71 -12.52
CA ILE A 82 23.92 10.28 -12.34
C ILE A 82 23.43 10.57 -13.77
N GLY A 83 22.70 9.63 -14.36
CA GLY A 83 22.75 9.40 -15.80
C GLY A 83 21.45 9.11 -16.47
#